data_AF-A0A3D3EQW4-F1
#
_entry.id   AF-A0A3D3EQW4-F1
#
_cell.length_a   1.000
_cell.length_b   1.000
_cell.length_c   1.000
_cell.angle_alpha   90.00
_cell.angle_beta   90.00
_cell.angle_gamma   90.00
#
_symmetry.space_group_name_H-M   'P 1'
#
loop_
_entity.id
_entity.type
_entity.pdbx_description
1 polymer ?
#
loop_
_entity_poly.entity_id
_entity_poly.type
_entity_poly.pdbx_seq_one_letter_code
_entity_poly.pdbx_strand_id
1 'polypeptide(L)' 'AYRNDVVDYYTPFLIKYGKLGFNNGDDMYLSIEYRNGELYDIGQSKGYGPGQNDWISSL' A
#
# COMPACT_ATOMS: atom_id res chain seq x y z
N ALA A 1 -35.57 -9.68 -2.07
CA ALA A 1 -35.38 -8.57 -1.12
C ALA A 1 -33.95 -8.49 -0.57
N TYR A 2 -33.24 -9.61 -0.33
CA TYR A 2 -31.89 -9.65 0.28
C TYR A 2 -30.74 -8.87 -0.38
N ARG A 3 -30.82 -8.55 -1.68
CA ARG A 3 -29.69 -7.94 -2.41
C ARG A 3 -29.50 -6.46 -2.07
N ASN A 4 -30.58 -5.77 -1.74
CA ASN A 4 -30.54 -4.35 -1.40
C ASN A 4 -30.00 -4.15 0.03
N ASP A 5 -30.39 -5.02 0.97
CA ASP A 5 -29.96 -4.94 2.37
C ASP A 5 -28.43 -5.08 2.53
N VAL A 6 -27.81 -5.98 1.77
CA VAL A 6 -26.35 -6.17 1.77
C VAL A 6 -25.63 -4.94 1.22
N VAL A 7 -26.12 -4.39 0.11
CA VAL A 7 -25.52 -3.21 -0.52
C VAL A 7 -25.65 -2.00 0.41
N ASP A 8 -26.83 -1.78 0.97
CA ASP A 8 -27.11 -0.66 1.89
C ASP A 8 -26.30 -0.77 3.18
N TYR A 9 -26.10 -1.99 3.69
CA TYR A 9 -25.30 -2.22 4.89
C TYR A 9 -23.81 -1.92 4.68
N TYR A 10 -23.22 -2.36 3.56
CA TYR A 10 -21.77 -2.20 3.33
C TYR A 10 -21.38 -0.85 2.74
N THR A 11 -22.27 -0.17 2.03
CA THR A 11 -21.99 1.11 1.36
C THR A 11 -21.37 2.17 2.29
N PRO A 12 -21.88 2.41 3.52
CA PRO A 12 -21.27 3.38 4.44
C PRO A 12 -19.82 3.04 4.82
N PHE A 13 -19.50 1.75 4.99
CA PHE A 13 -18.14 1.30 5.29
C PHE A 13 -17.21 1.51 4.11
N LEU A 14 -17.66 1.17 2.90
CA LEU A 14 -16.89 1.41 1.67
C LEU A 14 -16.60 2.89 1.46
N ILE A 15 -17.58 3.76 1.68
CA ILE A 15 -17.39 5.23 1.60
C ILE A 15 -16.39 5.69 2.67
N LYS A 16 -16.50 5.19 3.90
CA LYS A 16 -15.56 5.53 4.99
C LYS A 16 -14.14 5.11 4.65
N TYR A 17 -13.93 3.87 4.23
CA TYR A 17 -12.60 3.36 3.88
C TYR A 17 -12.04 3.99 2.61
N GLY A 18 -12.88 4.29 1.61
CA GLY A 18 -12.47 5.02 0.42
C GLY A 18 -11.98 6.43 0.74
N LYS A 19 -12.72 7.17 1.59
CA LYS A 19 -12.30 8.50 2.05
C LYS A 19 -11.08 8.46 2.94
N LEU A 20 -11.00 7.48 3.86
CA LEU A 20 -9.83 7.31 4.71
C LEU A 20 -8.61 6.95 3.89
N GLY A 21 -8.72 6.01 2.93
CA GLY A 21 -7.62 5.64 2.03
C GLY A 21 -7.15 6.80 1.16
N PHE A 22 -8.07 7.63 0.66
CA PHE A 22 -7.74 8.82 -0.11
C PHE A 22 -7.09 9.92 0.75
N ASN A 23 -7.49 10.07 2.01
CA ASN A 23 -6.98 11.08 2.93
C ASN A 23 -5.95 10.52 3.95
N ASN A 24 -5.37 9.33 3.72
CA ASN A 24 -4.66 8.60 4.78
C ASN A 24 -3.24 9.09 5.07
N GLY A 25 -2.75 10.10 4.38
CA GLY A 25 -1.39 10.59 4.59
C GLY A 25 -0.87 11.41 3.43
N ASP A 26 0.39 11.78 3.55
CA ASP A 26 1.12 12.45 2.48
C ASP A 26 1.19 11.56 1.23
N ASP A 27 1.19 12.19 0.06
CA ASP A 27 1.36 11.49 -1.21
C ASP A 27 2.61 10.60 -1.15
N MET A 28 2.44 9.34 -1.56
CA MET A 28 3.57 8.41 -1.64
C MET A 28 4.49 8.82 -2.79
N TYR A 29 5.67 9.34 -2.47
CA TYR A 29 6.72 9.58 -3.45
C TYR A 29 7.44 8.26 -3.77
N LEU A 30 7.15 7.70 -4.94
CA LEU A 30 7.91 6.58 -5.48
C LEU A 30 9.20 7.11 -6.12
N SER A 31 10.34 6.72 -5.56
CA SER A 31 11.66 7.06 -6.10
C SER A 31 12.27 5.80 -6.70
N ILE A 32 12.51 5.78 -8.01
CA ILE A 32 13.12 4.63 -8.71
C ILE A 32 14.44 5.06 -9.34
N GLU A 33 15.50 4.28 -9.09
CA GLU A 33 16.77 4.39 -9.80
C GLU A 33 16.87 3.30 -10.86
N TYR A 34 17.39 3.65 -12.05
CA TYR A 34 17.81 2.66 -13.03
C TYR A 34 19.33 2.57 -13.06
N ARG A 35 19.88 1.40 -12.75
CA ARG A 35 21.33 1.14 -12.75
C ARG A 35 21.62 -0.27 -13.24
N ASN A 36 22.61 -0.42 -14.11
CA ASN A 36 23.10 -1.73 -14.59
C ASN A 36 22.02 -2.66 -15.18
N GLY A 37 20.96 -2.11 -15.79
CA GLY A 37 19.90 -2.92 -16.38
C GLY A 37 18.70 -3.16 -15.45
N GLU A 38 18.75 -2.69 -14.21
CA GLU A 38 17.78 -3.01 -13.17
C GLU A 38 17.12 -1.75 -12.58
N LEU A 39 15.90 -1.91 -12.05
CA LEU A 39 15.15 -0.86 -11.35
C LEU A 39 15.22 -1.10 -9.84
N TYR A 40 15.57 -0.05 -9.09
CA TYR A 40 15.70 -0.08 -7.63
C TYR A 40 14.77 0.96 -7.00
N ASP A 41 14.05 0.59 -5.94
CA ASP A 41 13.34 1.57 -5.11
C ASP A 41 14.34 2.27 -4.17
N ILE A 42 14.50 3.58 -4.35
CA ILE A 42 15.46 4.41 -3.60
C ILE A 42 14.86 4.88 -2.27
N GLY A 43 13.53 4.96 -2.17
CA GLY A 43 12.81 5.47 -0.99
C GLY A 43 12.58 4.41 0.09
N GLN A 44 12.77 3.14 -0.24
CA GLN A 44 12.56 2.02 0.67
C GLN A 44 13.77 1.78 1.58
N SER A 45 13.61 1.99 2.88
CA SER A 45 14.57 1.52 3.89
C SER A 45 14.46 0.02 4.18
N LYS A 46 13.38 -0.63 3.74
CA LYS A 46 13.09 -2.06 3.92
C LYS A 46 12.52 -2.63 2.63
N GLY A 47 13.23 -3.56 2.01
CA GLY A 47 12.76 -4.26 0.83
C GLY A 47 11.75 -5.37 1.16
N TYR A 48 10.70 -5.51 0.35
CA TYR A 48 9.73 -6.61 0.45
C TYR A 48 9.89 -7.52 -0.79
N GLY A 49 10.89 -8.40 -0.73
CA GLY A 49 11.17 -9.38 -1.79
C GLY A 49 11.81 -10.65 -1.23
N PRO A 50 11.68 -11.81 -1.90
CA PRO A 50 12.38 -13.03 -1.51
C PRO A 50 13.89 -12.76 -1.45
N GLY A 51 14.49 -12.87 -0.25
CA GLY A 51 15.92 -12.66 -0.02
C GLY A 51 16.30 -11.30 0.58
N GLN A 52 15.37 -10.36 0.73
CA GLN A 52 15.60 -9.08 1.42
C GLN A 52 15.26 -9.19 2.91
N ASN A 53 16.04 -10.01 3.63
CA ASN A 53 15.83 -10.33 5.05
C ASN A 53 16.64 -9.43 6.00
N ASP A 54 17.39 -8.46 5.50
CA ASP A 54 18.35 -7.70 6.31
C ASP A 54 17.69 -6.93 7.46
N TRP A 55 16.43 -6.53 7.30
CA TRP A 55 15.63 -5.89 8.35
C TRP A 55 15.30 -6.82 9.54
N ILE A 56 15.42 -8.14 9.39
CA ILE A 56 15.21 -9.13 10.46
C ILE A 56 16.44 -9.21 11.36
N SER A 57 17.64 -8.95 10.81
CA SER A 57 18.90 -9.03 11.56
C SER A 57 19.10 -7.90 12.57
N SER A 58 18.29 -6.84 12.47
CA SER A 58 18.35 -5.65 13.34
C SER A 58 17.31 -5.62 14.46
N LEU A 59 16.61 -6.74 14.73
CA LEU A 59 15.71 -6.93 15.87
C LEU A 59 16.38 -7.80 16.94
#